data_AF-B6QKE9-F1
#
_entry.id   AF-B6QKE9-F1
#
_cell.length_a   1.000
_cell.length_b   1.000
_cell.length_c   1.000
_cell.angle_alpha   90.00
_cell.angle_beta   90.00
_cell.angle_gamma   90.00
#
_symmetry.space_group_name_H-M   'P 1'
#
loop_
_entity.id
_entity.type
_entity.pdbx_description
1 polymer ?
#
loop_
_entity_poly.entity_id
_entity_poly.type
_entity_poly.pdbx_seq_one_letter_code
_entity_poly.pdbx_strand_id
1 'polypeptide(L)'
;MRLLKELDIEMESPKLHLECDNKQTIGLIEKDIVTLKTKLRHVDIHHFWLRQELQEGRVEVEYIPTRKMIANGLTKALGKQEFGEFLRQVGMHNIAHLLEEQKDEDIEVDINLQALKI
;
A
#
# COMPACT_ATOMS: atom_id res chain seq x y z
N MET A 1 -2.98 15.22 -6.70
CA MET A 1 -2.99 15.59 -5.25
C MET A 1 -4.38 15.75 -4.62
N ARG A 2 -5.49 15.61 -5.36
CA ARG A 2 -6.85 15.78 -4.80
C ARG A 2 -7.21 14.74 -3.74
N LEU A 3 -6.90 13.47 -4.00
CA LEU A 3 -7.18 12.37 -3.06
C LEU A 3 -6.50 12.57 -1.70
N LEU A 4 -5.22 12.98 -1.68
CA LEU A 4 -4.49 13.21 -0.43
C LEU A 4 -5.13 14.35 0.39
N LYS A 5 -5.61 15.40 -0.27
CA LYS A 5 -6.37 16.47 0.39
C LYS A 5 -7.72 15.99 0.93
N GLU A 6 -8.40 15.10 0.22
CA GLU A 6 -9.67 14.52 0.66
C GLU A 6 -9.49 13.54 1.83
N LEU A 7 -8.33 12.89 1.92
CA LEU A 7 -7.94 12.02 3.02
C LEU A 7 -7.26 12.78 4.18
N ASP A 8 -7.18 14.10 4.10
CA ASP A 8 -6.52 14.96 5.10
C ASP A 8 -5.06 14.57 5.39
N ILE A 9 -4.35 14.13 4.34
CA ILE A 9 -2.94 13.74 4.41
C ILE A 9 -2.08 14.95 4.06
N GLU A 10 -1.38 15.49 5.06
CA GLU A 10 -0.35 16.50 4.86
C GLU A 10 0.95 15.85 4.36
N MET A 11 1.56 16.46 3.34
CA MET A 11 2.84 16.01 2.81
C MET A 11 3.95 16.93 3.31
N GLU A 12 5.04 16.33 3.80
CA GLU A 12 6.25 17.07 4.23
C GLU A 12 6.92 17.81 3.06
N SER A 13 6.78 17.28 1.85
CA SER A 13 7.31 17.86 0.62
C SER A 13 6.18 18.15 -0.37
N PRO A 14 6.24 19.27 -1.12
CA PRO A 14 5.31 19.53 -2.22
C PRO A 14 5.52 18.59 -3.41
N LYS A 15 6.65 17.86 -3.45
CA LYS A 15 6.98 16.88 -4.47
C LYS A 15 6.49 15.50 -4.06
N LEU A 16 5.81 14.80 -4.97
CA LEU A 16 5.36 13.43 -4.75
C LEU A 16 6.45 12.44 -5.16
N HIS A 17 6.88 11.61 -4.20
CA HIS A 17 7.74 10.45 -4.47
C HIS A 17 6.90 9.22 -4.80
N LEU A 18 7.14 8.64 -5.97
CA LEU A 18 6.48 7.41 -6.41
C LEU A 18 7.50 6.29 -6.53
N GLU A 19 7.23 5.18 -5.86
CA GLU A 19 8.00 3.95 -6.03
C GLU A 19 7.35 3.06 -7.09
N CYS A 20 8.15 2.52 -8.00
CA CYS A 20 7.66 1.61 -9.05
C CYS A 20 8.62 0.44 -9.27
N ASP A 21 8.09 -0.78 -9.38
CA ASP A 21 8.89 -1.98 -9.67
C ASP A 21 8.95 -2.34 -11.16
N ASN A 22 8.20 -1.62 -12.00
CA ASN A 22 8.19 -1.82 -13.44
C ASN A 22 9.15 -0.86 -14.15
N LYS A 23 10.38 -1.32 -14.39
CA LYS A 23 11.39 -0.58 -15.14
C LYS A 23 10.94 -0.16 -16.54
N GLN A 24 10.06 -0.93 -17.18
CA GLN A 24 9.53 -0.54 -18.48
C GLN A 24 8.68 0.71 -18.32
N THR A 25 7.73 0.71 -17.39
CA THR A 25 6.87 1.88 -17.09
C THR A 25 7.68 3.12 -16.74
N ILE A 26 8.70 2.99 -15.89
CA ILE A 26 9.63 4.10 -15.58
C ILE A 26 10.31 4.61 -16.85
N GLY A 27 10.84 3.69 -17.67
CA GLY A 27 11.45 4.05 -18.94
C GLY A 27 10.50 4.69 -19.96
N LEU A 28 9.19 4.42 -19.89
CA LEU A 28 8.20 5.10 -20.74
C LEU A 28 8.08 6.57 -20.33
N ILE A 29 7.98 6.85 -19.02
CA ILE A 29 7.75 8.21 -18.50
C ILE A 29 9.02 9.08 -18.53
N GLU A 30 10.21 8.49 -18.34
CA GLU A 30 11.47 9.24 -18.36
C GLU A 30 11.94 9.56 -19.78
N LYS A 31 11.67 8.67 -20.75
CA LYS A 31 12.18 8.85 -22.11
C LYS A 31 11.23 9.71 -22.93
N ASP A 32 11.83 10.60 -23.71
CA ASP A 32 11.16 11.43 -24.69
C ASP A 32 10.81 10.62 -25.96
N ILE A 33 10.06 9.52 -25.78
CA ILE A 33 9.59 8.70 -26.88
C ILE A 33 8.34 9.41 -27.44
N VAL A 34 8.56 10.13 -28.53
CA VAL A 34 7.59 10.91 -29.31
C VAL A 34 6.36 10.08 -29.73
N THR A 35 6.46 8.75 -29.75
CA THR A 35 5.40 7.87 -30.28
C THR A 35 5.37 6.50 -29.62
N LEU A 36 5.01 6.44 -28.33
CA LEU A 36 4.39 5.21 -27.81
C LEU A 36 2.95 5.13 -28.32
N LYS A 37 2.78 4.59 -29.53
CA LYS A 37 1.46 4.20 -30.05
C LYS A 37 1.05 2.89 -29.38
N THR A 38 0.54 2.98 -28.15
CA THR A 38 -0.16 1.85 -27.55
C THR A 38 -1.60 1.85 -28.06
N LYS A 39 -2.25 0.68 -28.22
CA LYS A 39 -3.70 0.63 -28.50
C LYS A 39 -4.54 0.81 -27.22
N LEU A 40 -3.89 1.06 -26.08
CA LEU A 40 -4.49 1.05 -24.75
C LEU A 40 -4.68 2.48 -24.26
N ARG A 41 -5.88 3.03 -24.48
CA ARG A 41 -6.22 4.43 -24.11
C ARG A 41 -5.89 4.80 -22.65
N HIS A 42 -6.03 3.86 -21.72
CA HIS A 42 -5.73 4.10 -20.30
C HIS A 42 -4.22 4.33 -20.06
N VAL A 43 -3.35 3.65 -20.82
CA VAL A 43 -1.90 3.85 -20.73
C VAL A 43 -1.55 5.24 -21.23
N ASP A 44 -2.10 5.64 -22.38
CA ASP A 44 -1.76 6.91 -23.02
C ASP A 44 -2.11 8.11 -22.11
N ILE A 45 -3.32 8.16 -21.53
CA ILE A 45 -3.78 9.28 -20.68
C ILE A 45 -2.91 9.44 -19.43
N HIS A 46 -2.70 8.37 -18.67
CA HIS A 46 -1.90 8.43 -17.45
C HIS A 46 -0.44 8.72 -17.74
N HIS A 47 0.08 8.20 -18.85
CA HIS A 47 1.45 8.43 -19.26
C HIS A 47 1.71 9.90 -19.60
N PHE A 48 0.86 10.54 -20.42
CA PHE A 48 1.05 11.96 -20.75
C PHE A 48 0.99 12.85 -19.52
N TRP A 49 0.02 12.63 -18.63
CA TRP A 49 -0.07 13.37 -17.38
C TRP A 49 1.17 13.15 -16.51
N LEU A 50 1.55 11.90 -16.24
CA LEU A 50 2.68 11.60 -15.35
C LEU A 50 4.01 12.14 -15.89
N ARG A 51 4.21 12.10 -17.21
CA ARG A 51 5.38 12.74 -17.85
C ARG A 51 5.41 14.23 -17.64
N GLN A 52 4.29 14.91 -17.87
CA GLN A 52 4.18 16.34 -17.65
C GLN A 52 4.52 16.70 -16.19
N GLU A 53 3.98 15.96 -15.21
CA GLU A 53 4.26 16.21 -13.79
C GLU A 53 5.74 15.97 -13.42
N LEU A 54 6.38 14.98 -14.05
CA LEU A 54 7.80 14.68 -13.85
C LEU A 54 8.70 15.78 -14.47
N GLN A 55 8.35 16.25 -15.67
CA GLN A 55 9.04 17.37 -16.33
C GLN A 55 8.88 18.69 -15.57
N GLU A 56 7.71 18.92 -14.98
CA GLU A 56 7.42 20.08 -14.13
C GLU A 56 7.97 19.91 -12.69
N GLY A 57 8.65 18.79 -12.40
CA GLY A 57 9.33 18.53 -11.14
C GLY A 57 8.43 18.27 -9.94
N ARG A 58 7.11 18.14 -10.15
CA ARG A 58 6.13 17.86 -9.09
C ARG A 58 6.11 16.41 -8.64
N VAL A 59 6.58 15.50 -9.49
CA VAL A 59 6.67 14.07 -9.21
C VAL A 59 8.09 13.60 -9.46
N GLU A 60 8.58 12.74 -8.59
CA GLU A 60 9.76 11.89 -8.82
C GLU A 60 9.34 10.43 -8.77
N VAL A 61 10.00 9.63 -9.61
CA VAL A 61 9.76 8.19 -9.66
C VAL A 61 11.07 7.47 -9.39
N GLU A 62 11.06 6.53 -8.45
CA GLU A 62 12.20 5.69 -8.10
C GLU A 62 11.89 4.22 -8.38
N TYR A 63 12.89 3.50 -8.89
CA TYR A 63 12.79 2.06 -9.04
C TYR A 63 12.99 1.35 -7.71
N ILE A 64 12.06 0.46 -7.36
CA ILE A 64 12.24 -0.49 -6.27
C ILE A 64 12.10 -1.94 -6.74
N PRO A 65 12.88 -2.90 -6.21
CA PRO A 65 12.68 -4.32 -6.52
C PRO A 65 11.26 -4.79 -6.17
N THR A 66 10.65 -5.65 -7.00
CA THR A 66 9.30 -6.22 -6.78
C THR A 66 9.10 -6.80 -5.38
N ARG A 67 10.12 -7.44 -4.81
CA ARG A 67 10.06 -8.00 -3.44
C ARG A 67 9.94 -6.96 -2.33
N LYS A 68 10.32 -5.71 -2.62
CA LYS A 68 10.22 -4.56 -1.70
C LYS A 68 8.96 -3.72 -1.97
N MET A 69 8.23 -3.99 -3.05
CA MET A 69 7.05 -3.22 -3.42
C MET A 69 5.85 -3.64 -2.58
N ILE A 70 5.59 -2.89 -1.51
CA ILE A 70 4.51 -3.12 -0.53
C ILE A 70 3.15 -3.23 -1.23
N ALA A 71 2.92 -2.44 -2.29
CA ALA A 71 1.68 -2.44 -3.07
C ALA A 71 1.34 -3.81 -3.70
N ASN A 72 2.32 -4.70 -3.86
CA ASN A 72 2.05 -6.05 -4.33
C ASN A 72 1.13 -6.83 -3.38
N GLY A 73 1.22 -6.58 -2.07
CA GLY A 73 0.32 -7.22 -1.10
C GLY A 73 -1.14 -6.79 -1.23
N LEU A 74 -1.39 -5.63 -1.81
CA LEU A 74 -2.74 -5.09 -2.05
C LEU A 74 -3.30 -5.43 -3.44
N THR A 75 -2.44 -5.83 -4.39
CA THR A 75 -2.82 -5.94 -5.81
C THR A 75 -2.64 -7.34 -6.39
N LYS A 76 -1.92 -8.23 -5.72
CA LYS A 76 -1.61 -9.58 -6.21
C LYS A 76 -2.02 -10.65 -5.19
N ALA A 77 -2.34 -11.84 -5.68
CA ALA A 77 -2.42 -13.03 -4.85
C ALA A 77 -1.00 -13.48 -4.50
N LEU A 78 -0.54 -13.19 -3.28
CA LEU A 78 0.79 -13.53 -2.81
C LEU A 78 0.86 -14.94 -2.21
N GLY A 79 2.01 -15.60 -2.35
CA GLY A 79 2.30 -16.83 -1.61
C GLY A 79 2.44 -16.57 -0.12
N LYS A 80 2.34 -17.62 0.72
CA LYS A 80 2.38 -17.51 2.20
C LYS A 80 3.57 -16.70 2.72
N GLN A 81 4.76 -16.90 2.17
CA GLN A 81 5.97 -16.20 2.60
C GLN A 81 5.94 -14.71 2.24
N GLU A 82 5.56 -14.37 1.01
CA GLU A 82 5.49 -12.98 0.53
C GLU A 82 4.38 -12.22 1.25
N PHE A 83 3.25 -12.89 1.53
CA PHE A 83 2.18 -12.31 2.32
C PHE A 83 2.63 -12.03 3.76
N GLY A 84 3.34 -12.97 4.40
CA GLY A 84 3.90 -12.73 5.74
C GLY A 84 4.86 -11.54 5.79
N GLU A 85 5.69 -11.37 4.77
CA GLU A 85 6.57 -10.20 4.65
C GLU A 85 5.77 -8.90 4.42
N PHE A 86 4.72 -8.93 3.60
CA PHE A 86 3.81 -7.80 3.44
C PHE A 86 3.16 -7.39 4.77
N LEU A 87 2.65 -8.35 5.55
CA LEU A 87 2.06 -8.10 6.86
C LEU A 87 3.05 -7.40 7.80
N ARG A 88 4.31 -7.83 7.78
CA ARG A 88 5.39 -7.20 8.54
C ARG A 88 5.64 -5.76 8.07
N GLN A 89 5.63 -5.51 6.76
CA GLN A 89 5.86 -4.18 6.18
C GLN A 89 4.77 -3.17 6.53
N VAL A 90 3.50 -3.60 6.61
CA VAL A 90 2.38 -2.74 7.01
C VAL A 90 2.20 -2.63 8.53
N GLY A 91 3.05 -3.29 9.32
CA GLY A 91 2.97 -3.27 10.78
C GLY A 91 1.78 -4.06 11.34
N MET A 92 1.32 -5.10 10.64
CA MET A 92 0.25 -5.95 11.16
C MET A 92 0.80 -6.89 12.24
N HIS A 93 0.18 -6.84 13.42
CA HIS A 93 0.58 -7.65 14.57
C HIS A 93 -0.45 -8.76 14.84
N ASN A 94 0.04 -9.90 15.31
CA ASN A 94 -0.83 -10.97 15.79
C ASN A 94 -1.29 -10.64 17.21
N ILE A 95 -2.59 -10.45 17.38
CA ILE A 95 -3.24 -10.13 18.66
C ILE A 95 -4.02 -11.32 19.23
N ALA A 96 -3.72 -12.55 18.83
CA ALA A 96 -4.47 -13.73 19.26
C ALA A 96 -4.50 -13.91 20.78
N HIS A 97 -3.46 -13.45 21.50
CA HIS A 97 -3.40 -13.46 22.96
C HIS A 97 -4.55 -12.68 23.60
N LEU A 98 -5.01 -11.57 22.99
CA LEU A 98 -6.16 -10.81 23.51
C LEU A 98 -7.46 -11.62 23.48
N LEU A 99 -7.57 -12.61 22.61
CA LEU A 99 -8.73 -13.51 22.55
C LEU A 99 -8.65 -14.63 23.59
N GLU A 100 -7.47 -14.92 24.12
CA GLU A 100 -7.27 -15.89 25.21
C GLU A 100 -7.55 -15.21 26.55
N GLU A 101 -7.03 -14.00 26.76
CA GLU A 101 -7.29 -13.18 27.95
C GLU A 101 -8.79 -12.87 28.13
N GLN A 102 -9.52 -12.58 27.04
CA GLN A 102 -10.97 -12.38 27.11
C GLN A 102 -11.74 -13.65 27.48
N LYS A 103 -11.27 -14.84 27.08
CA LYS A 103 -11.93 -16.10 27.47
C LYS A 103 -11.74 -16.38 28.95
N ASP A 104 -10.55 -16.12 29.48
CA ASP A 104 -10.27 -16.32 30.90
C ASP A 104 -11.09 -15.35 31.76
N GLU A 105 -11.24 -14.08 31.34
CA GLU A 105 -12.12 -13.11 31.99
C GLU A 105 -13.60 -13.51 31.91
N ASP A 106 -14.09 -13.96 30.74
CA ASP A 106 -15.47 -14.42 30.57
C ASP A 106 -15.78 -15.65 31.44
N ILE A 107 -14.82 -16.58 31.56
CA ILE A 107 -14.94 -17.76 32.44
C ILE A 107 -14.97 -17.34 33.91
N GLU A 108 -14.13 -16.40 34.34
CA GLU A 108 -14.08 -15.93 35.72
C GLU A 108 -15.36 -15.17 36.11
N VAL A 109 -15.92 -14.38 35.20
CA VAL A 109 -17.21 -13.69 35.37
C VAL A 109 -18.35 -14.71 35.49
N ASP A 110 -18.39 -15.74 34.65
CA ASP A 110 -19.41 -16.79 34.71
C ASP A 110 -19.33 -17.61 36.01
N ILE A 111 -18.12 -17.95 36.47
CA ILE A 111 -17.90 -18.62 37.76
C ILE A 111 -18.43 -17.75 38.92
N ASN A 112 -18.10 -16.46 38.92
CA ASN A 112 -18.55 -15.53 39.96
C ASN A 112 -20.08 -15.32 39.96
N LEU A 113 -20.70 -15.27 38.77
CA LEU A 113 -22.16 -15.20 38.61
C LEU A 113 -22.87 -16.46 39.11
N GLN A 114 -22.26 -17.64 38.97
CA GLN A 114 -22.79 -18.89 39.52
C GLN A 114 -22.64 -18.95 41.05
N ALA A 115 -21.53 -18.45 41.59
CA ALA A 115 -21.28 -18.41 43.03
C ALA A 115 -22.21 -17.45 43.80
N LEU A 116 -22.67 -16.36 43.17
CA LEU A 116 -23.61 -15.40 43.76
C LEU A 116 -25.08 -15.88 43.81
N LYS A 117 -25.42 -17.01 43.17
CA LYS A 117 -26.80 -17.56 43.09
C LYS A 117 -27.12 -18.58 44.19
N ILE A 118 -26.32 -18.65 45.26
CA ILE A 118 -26.50 -19.54 46.42
C ILE A 118 -27.04 -18.75 47.62
#